data_AF-A0A7J9MFR5-F1
#
_entry.id   AF-A0A7J9MFR5-F1
#
_cell.length_a   1.000
_cell.length_b   1.000
_cell.length_c   1.000
_cell.angle_alpha   90.00
_cell.angle_beta   90.00
_cell.angle_gamma   90.00
#
_symmetry.space_group_name_H-M   'P 1'
#
loop_
_entity.id
_entity.type
_entity.pdbx_description
1 polymer ?
#
loop_
_entity_poly.entity_id
_entity_poly.type
_entity_poly.pdbx_seq_one_letter_code
_entity_poly.pdbx_strand_id
1 'polypeptide(L)'
;MDDHGVKYRSVLDANIDTLVSALKVSNFSDIPIIVGEVGWPTDGNIYATTKNAKKFYNGLLKRMTKNEGTPLRPKQYPDVYMFSLLDEDLKSIDPGMFERHWGIFSFDGQPKFPLDLSGKGQNKRLVGGKNVTYMEKQWCVYNKAASNQKDLAVKVAWACNNTDCTTLVPGASCSGMGIDMNASVAFNMYYQMANQTKAACDFEGLAKIVKRDPSNGTCRFPIMIKTIQTTSNSSASAPKSSRASTFSSSTSHSPFQTHSPSPSSSPFHSPLLIFQIFVGIFTIWFV
;
A
#
# COMPACT_ATOMS: atom_id res chain seq x y z
N MET A 1 26.99 10.65 -1.65
CA MET A 1 27.49 9.61 -2.58
C MET A 1 28.38 10.31 -3.59
N ASP A 2 29.52 9.73 -3.93
CA ASP A 2 30.44 10.23 -4.96
C ASP A 2 30.48 9.18 -6.06
N ASP A 3 30.21 9.59 -7.30
CA ASP A 3 30.22 8.74 -8.48
C ASP A 3 31.12 9.39 -9.52
N HIS A 4 32.34 8.88 -9.66
CA HIS A 4 33.36 9.39 -10.58
C HIS A 4 33.58 10.92 -10.51
N GLY A 5 33.51 11.50 -9.30
CA GLY A 5 33.67 12.94 -9.06
C GLY A 5 32.36 13.73 -9.04
N VAL A 6 31.23 13.10 -9.37
CA VAL A 6 29.89 13.67 -9.25
C VAL A 6 29.34 13.41 -7.85
N LYS A 7 29.14 14.49 -7.08
CA LYS A 7 28.68 14.41 -5.69
C LYS A 7 27.16 14.54 -5.59
N TYR A 8 26.52 13.47 -5.15
CA TYR A 8 25.09 13.44 -4.85
C TYR A 8 24.81 13.60 -3.37
N ARG A 9 23.88 14.51 -3.04
CA ARG A 9 23.35 14.74 -1.69
C ARG A 9 21.99 14.08 -1.44
N SER A 10 21.38 13.52 -2.48
CA SER A 10 20.11 12.79 -2.44
C SER A 10 20.18 11.57 -3.34
N VAL A 11 19.63 10.44 -2.89
CA VAL A 11 19.50 9.24 -3.72
C VAL A 11 18.53 9.47 -4.88
N LEU A 12 17.54 10.36 -4.72
CA LEU A 12 16.63 10.74 -5.81
C LEU A 12 17.39 11.36 -6.99
N ASP A 13 18.35 12.25 -6.71
CA ASP A 13 19.15 12.89 -7.77
C ASP A 13 20.02 11.87 -8.48
N ALA A 14 20.64 10.95 -7.72
CA ALA A 14 21.46 9.88 -8.29
C ALA A 14 20.63 8.95 -9.19
N ASN A 15 19.41 8.60 -8.79
CA ASN A 15 18.51 7.78 -9.61
C ASN A 15 18.08 8.50 -10.89
N ILE A 16 17.73 9.78 -10.83
CA ILE A 16 17.42 10.58 -12.01
C ILE A 16 18.63 10.63 -12.94
N ASP A 17 19.83 10.90 -12.41
CA ASP A 17 21.04 11.02 -13.22
C ASP A 17 21.56 9.69 -13.75
N THR A 18 21.16 8.57 -13.15
CA THR A 18 21.35 7.24 -13.74
C THR A 18 20.59 7.13 -15.07
N LEU A 19 19.32 7.58 -15.09
CA LEU A 19 18.54 7.62 -16.34
C LEU A 19 19.09 8.64 -17.33
N VAL A 20 19.53 9.82 -16.87
CA VAL A 20 20.20 10.82 -17.73
C VAL A 20 21.42 10.21 -18.42
N SER A 21 22.24 9.47 -17.67
CA SER A 21 23.44 8.82 -18.19
C SER A 21 23.11 7.77 -19.24
N ALA A 22 22.08 6.95 -18.99
CA ALA A 22 21.61 5.95 -19.96
C ALA A 22 21.09 6.60 -21.26
N LEU A 23 20.24 7.63 -21.15
CA LEU A 23 19.71 8.37 -22.29
C LEU A 23 20.83 9.01 -23.12
N LYS A 24 21.88 9.52 -22.46
CA LYS A 24 23.04 10.10 -23.14
C LYS A 24 23.77 9.06 -24.00
N VAL A 25 23.99 7.86 -23.49
CA VAL A 25 24.63 6.75 -24.25
C VAL A 25 23.76 6.31 -25.43
N SER A 26 22.43 6.41 -25.30
CA SER A 26 21.47 6.10 -26.36
C SER A 26 21.18 7.27 -27.32
N ASN A 27 21.92 8.39 -27.24
CA ASN A 27 21.72 9.60 -28.07
C ASN A 27 20.35 10.29 -27.89
N PHE A 28 19.76 10.20 -26.69
CA PHE A 28 18.48 10.82 -26.32
C PHE A 28 18.63 11.81 -25.16
N SER A 29 19.76 12.51 -25.09
CA SER A 29 20.13 13.42 -23.98
C SER A 29 19.11 14.51 -23.67
N ASP A 30 18.27 14.89 -24.64
CA ASP A 30 17.32 16.01 -24.51
C ASP A 30 15.88 15.57 -24.15
N ILE A 31 15.62 14.26 -24.02
CA ILE A 31 14.29 13.78 -23.63
C ILE A 31 13.94 14.28 -22.22
N PRO A 32 12.77 14.95 -22.04
CA PRO A 32 12.28 15.32 -20.72
C PRO A 32 12.08 14.11 -19.82
N ILE A 33 12.45 14.25 -18.54
CA ILE A 33 12.25 13.20 -17.53
C ILE A 33 11.13 13.66 -16.60
N ILE A 34 10.26 12.71 -16.24
CA ILE A 34 9.24 12.86 -15.21
C ILE A 34 9.45 11.73 -14.20
N VAL A 35 9.40 12.04 -12.91
CA VAL A 35 9.39 11.03 -11.85
C VAL A 35 7.94 10.63 -11.61
N GLY A 36 7.56 9.45 -12.10
CA GLY A 36 6.19 8.95 -12.02
C GLY A 36 5.74 8.58 -10.60
N GLU A 37 6.68 8.14 -9.75
CA GLU A 37 6.37 7.74 -8.37
C GLU A 37 7.55 8.05 -7.45
N VAL A 38 7.27 8.71 -6.33
CA VAL A 38 8.23 8.90 -5.24
C VAL A 38 7.49 9.04 -3.91
N GLY A 39 7.98 8.38 -2.87
CA GLY A 39 7.31 8.42 -1.58
C GLY A 39 8.11 7.79 -0.46
N TRP A 40 7.46 7.67 0.69
CA TRP A 40 7.98 6.89 1.81
C TRP A 40 6.82 6.32 2.63
N PRO A 41 6.77 5.00 2.88
CA PRO A 41 5.67 4.37 3.60
C PRO A 41 5.69 4.72 5.09
N THR A 42 4.54 4.62 5.75
CA THR A 42 4.40 5.03 7.16
C THR A 42 4.27 3.90 8.16
N ASP A 43 4.14 2.66 7.69
CA ASP A 43 3.96 1.47 8.52
C ASP A 43 4.37 0.19 7.76
N GLY A 44 4.36 -0.97 8.42
CA GLY A 44 4.65 -2.27 7.82
C GLY A 44 6.15 -2.61 7.68
N ASN A 45 7.05 -1.77 8.22
CA ASN A 45 8.48 -2.02 8.30
C ASN A 45 9.14 -1.12 9.38
N ILE A 46 10.28 -1.54 9.93
CA ILE A 46 11.05 -0.78 10.94
C ILE A 46 11.41 0.67 10.52
N TYR A 47 11.56 0.96 9.24
CA TYR A 47 11.84 2.32 8.73
C TYR A 47 10.63 3.01 8.11
N ALA A 48 9.54 2.28 7.90
CA ALA A 48 8.27 2.81 7.45
C ALA A 48 7.54 3.39 8.67
N THR A 49 7.78 4.68 8.94
CA THR A 49 7.16 5.39 10.07
C THR A 49 6.67 6.75 9.62
N THR A 50 5.61 7.25 10.24
CA THR A 50 5.12 8.62 9.99
C THR A 50 6.20 9.69 10.22
N LYS A 51 7.16 9.44 11.13
CA LYS A 51 8.32 10.30 11.36
C LYS A 51 9.26 10.34 10.15
N ASN A 52 9.62 9.18 9.61
CA ASN A 52 10.51 9.10 8.45
C ASN A 52 9.82 9.61 7.18
N ALA A 53 8.54 9.28 6.98
CA ALA A 53 7.76 9.80 5.87
C ALA A 53 7.68 11.34 5.91
N LYS A 54 7.40 11.93 7.09
CA LYS A 54 7.42 13.38 7.25
C LYS A 54 8.78 13.98 6.91
N LYS A 55 9.88 13.37 7.35
CA LYS A 55 11.25 13.83 7.04
C LYS A 55 11.51 13.77 5.53
N PHE A 56 11.12 12.68 4.89
CA PHE A 56 11.25 12.47 3.45
C PHE A 56 10.50 13.56 2.67
N TYR A 57 9.20 13.73 2.90
CA TYR A 57 8.40 14.69 2.16
C TYR A 57 8.80 16.15 2.42
N ASN A 58 9.23 16.50 3.65
CA ASN A 58 9.80 17.82 3.92
C ASN A 58 11.08 18.08 3.11
N GLY A 59 11.94 17.07 2.96
CA GLY A 59 13.14 17.16 2.12
C GLY A 59 12.80 17.26 0.64
N LEU A 60 11.88 16.43 0.16
CA LEU A 60 11.42 16.40 -1.23
C LEU A 60 10.82 17.75 -1.64
N LEU A 61 9.82 18.24 -0.91
CA LEU A 61 9.13 19.49 -1.25
C LEU A 61 10.05 20.70 -1.19
N LYS A 62 10.94 20.76 -0.19
CA LYS A 62 11.99 21.79 -0.14
C LYS A 62 12.89 21.74 -1.37
N ARG A 63 13.22 20.55 -1.87
CA ARG A 63 14.01 20.37 -3.08
C ARG A 63 13.25 20.82 -4.33
N MET A 64 11.96 20.47 -4.45
CA MET A 64 11.12 20.92 -5.57
C MET A 64 11.03 22.45 -5.63
N THR A 65 10.82 23.11 -4.48
CA THR A 65 10.72 24.59 -4.46
C THR A 65 12.02 25.31 -4.81
N LYS A 66 13.18 24.70 -4.56
CA LYS A 66 14.49 25.24 -4.94
C LYS A 66 14.75 25.13 -6.44
N ASN A 67 14.19 24.10 -7.08
CA ASN A 67 14.29 23.84 -8.52
C ASN A 67 15.74 23.87 -9.07
N GLU A 68 16.71 23.38 -8.31
CA GLU A 68 18.14 23.43 -8.66
C GLU A 68 18.54 22.42 -9.75
N GLY A 69 17.65 21.48 -10.10
CA GLY A 69 17.96 20.33 -10.94
C GLY A 69 18.81 19.27 -10.23
N THR A 70 19.36 18.34 -11.01
CA THR A 70 20.30 17.31 -10.58
C THR A 70 21.73 17.69 -11.02
N PRO A 71 22.78 17.03 -10.49
CA PRO A 71 24.16 17.28 -10.95
C PRO A 71 24.37 17.19 -12.47
N LEU A 72 23.77 16.22 -13.17
CA LEU A 72 23.90 16.06 -14.63
C LEU A 72 22.89 16.87 -15.45
N ARG A 73 21.77 17.29 -14.85
CA ARG A 73 20.80 18.23 -15.45
C ARG A 73 20.51 19.39 -14.48
N PRO A 74 21.43 20.37 -14.37
CA PRO A 74 21.26 21.49 -13.47
C PRO A 74 20.19 22.47 -13.98
N LYS A 75 19.72 23.36 -13.09
CA LYS A 75 18.82 24.51 -13.35
C LYS A 75 17.34 24.19 -13.55
N GLN A 76 16.97 22.93 -13.78
CA GLN A 76 15.56 22.51 -13.86
C GLN A 76 15.39 21.13 -13.25
N TYR A 77 14.55 21.03 -12.22
CA TYR A 77 14.13 19.76 -11.66
C TYR A 77 13.00 19.15 -12.51
N PRO A 78 12.96 17.83 -12.70
CA PRO A 78 11.84 17.19 -13.38
C PRO A 78 10.52 17.35 -12.61
N ASP A 79 9.39 17.17 -13.29
CA ASP A 79 8.10 17.02 -12.62
C ASP A 79 8.10 15.72 -11.80
N VAL A 80 7.49 15.78 -10.62
CA VAL A 80 7.53 14.69 -9.64
C VAL A 80 6.14 14.40 -9.09
N TYR A 81 5.72 13.14 -9.20
CA TYR A 81 4.44 12.65 -8.69
C TYR A 81 4.65 11.87 -7.40
N MET A 82 4.02 12.34 -6.32
CA MET A 82 4.12 11.69 -5.01
C MET A 82 3.26 10.42 -4.98
N PHE A 83 3.88 9.31 -4.59
CA PHE A 83 3.21 8.03 -4.35
C PHE A 83 3.03 7.82 -2.84
N SER A 84 1.83 7.73 -2.30
CA SER A 84 0.52 7.89 -2.93
C SER A 84 -0.40 8.78 -2.09
N LEU A 85 -1.62 9.03 -2.60
CA LEU A 85 -2.58 9.86 -1.88
C LEU A 85 -3.16 9.12 -0.66
N LEU A 86 -3.65 7.90 -0.84
CA LEU A 86 -4.33 7.09 0.18
C LEU A 86 -3.54 5.81 0.45
N ASP A 87 -3.67 5.29 1.66
CA ASP A 87 -3.34 3.89 1.94
C ASP A 87 -4.32 2.96 1.20
N GLU A 88 -3.78 1.86 0.66
CA GLU A 88 -4.50 0.93 -0.22
C GLU A 88 -4.46 -0.48 0.39
N ASP A 89 -5.48 -0.81 1.19
CA ASP A 89 -5.56 -2.04 1.98
C ASP A 89 -5.68 -3.34 1.15
N LEU A 90 -5.99 -3.23 -0.14
CA LEU A 90 -6.02 -4.34 -1.09
C LEU A 90 -4.79 -4.40 -2.02
N LYS A 91 -3.81 -3.51 -1.86
CA LYS A 91 -2.56 -3.56 -2.63
C LYS A 91 -1.79 -4.86 -2.33
N SER A 92 -1.15 -5.43 -3.36
CA SER A 92 -0.28 -6.60 -3.18
C SER A 92 0.86 -6.26 -2.22
N ILE A 93 1.17 -7.21 -1.34
CA ILE A 93 2.27 -7.11 -0.36
C ILE A 93 3.48 -7.95 -0.78
N ASP A 94 3.52 -8.48 -2.01
CA ASP A 94 4.65 -9.28 -2.50
C ASP A 94 5.99 -8.52 -2.41
N PRO A 95 6.06 -7.21 -2.73
CA PRO A 95 7.28 -6.41 -2.50
C PRO A 95 7.61 -6.20 -1.01
N GLY A 96 6.60 -6.23 -0.14
CA GLY A 96 6.76 -6.05 1.29
C GLY A 96 5.48 -5.61 2.00
N MET A 97 5.47 -5.79 3.33
CA MET A 97 4.32 -5.51 4.20
C MET A 97 3.99 -4.00 4.29
N PHE A 98 4.93 -3.13 3.93
CA PHE A 98 4.75 -1.69 3.89
C PHE A 98 3.96 -1.20 2.66
N GLU A 99 3.71 -2.07 1.67
CA GLU A 99 3.10 -1.68 0.38
C GLU A 99 1.70 -1.09 0.51
N ARG A 100 0.99 -1.35 1.61
CA ARG A 100 -0.35 -0.79 1.86
C ARG A 100 -0.31 0.58 2.54
N HIS A 101 0.89 1.11 2.84
CA HIS A 101 1.09 2.24 3.77
C HIS A 101 1.77 3.47 3.14
N TRP A 102 1.71 3.61 1.81
CA TRP A 102 2.34 4.72 1.07
C TRP A 102 1.55 6.04 1.10
N GLY A 103 0.29 6.00 1.53
CA GLY A 103 -0.58 7.16 1.55
C GLY A 103 -0.07 8.26 2.47
N ILE A 104 -0.13 9.51 2.00
CA ILE A 104 -0.02 10.69 2.88
C ILE A 104 -1.31 10.89 3.71
N PHE A 105 -2.42 10.33 3.24
CA PHE A 105 -3.66 10.14 3.97
C PHE A 105 -3.92 8.64 4.23
N SER A 106 -4.68 8.32 5.28
CA SER A 106 -5.20 6.98 5.51
C SER A 106 -6.30 6.63 4.51
N PHE A 107 -6.77 5.39 4.51
CA PHE A 107 -7.83 4.87 3.62
C PHE A 107 -9.11 5.73 3.61
N ASP A 108 -9.38 6.47 4.68
CA ASP A 108 -10.53 7.35 4.88
C ASP A 108 -10.25 8.83 4.56
N GLY A 109 -9.11 9.12 3.92
CA GLY A 109 -8.72 10.47 3.54
C GLY A 109 -8.32 11.34 4.73
N GLN A 110 -8.05 10.78 5.91
CA GLN A 110 -7.56 11.54 7.05
C GLN A 110 -6.02 11.67 7.02
N PRO A 111 -5.46 12.84 7.36
CA PRO A 111 -4.02 13.10 7.20
C PRO A 111 -3.20 12.38 8.28
N LYS A 112 -2.21 11.59 7.86
CA LYS A 112 -1.39 10.75 8.75
C LYS A 112 -0.31 11.53 9.49
N PHE A 113 0.19 12.62 8.92
CA PHE A 113 1.19 13.50 9.54
C PHE A 113 1.06 14.94 9.02
N PRO A 114 1.61 15.95 9.73
CA PRO A 114 1.67 17.32 9.21
C PRO A 114 2.60 17.41 8.00
N LEU A 115 2.10 18.02 6.92
CA LEU A 115 2.80 18.17 5.65
C LEU A 115 2.47 19.53 5.03
N ASP A 116 3.52 20.30 4.69
CA ASP A 116 3.39 21.59 4.03
C ASP A 116 3.75 21.47 2.54
N LEU A 117 2.72 21.31 1.70
CA LEU A 117 2.86 21.17 0.24
C LEU A 117 3.51 22.40 -0.43
N SER A 118 3.57 23.55 0.25
CA SER A 118 4.26 24.73 -0.30
C SER A 118 5.78 24.63 -0.22
N GLY A 119 6.32 23.63 0.49
CA GLY A 119 7.76 23.43 0.71
C GLY A 119 8.43 24.48 1.61
N LYS A 120 7.65 25.36 2.26
CA LYS A 120 8.13 26.42 3.14
C LYS A 120 8.42 25.96 4.58
N GLY A 121 8.10 24.71 4.90
CA GLY A 121 8.41 24.09 6.20
C GLY A 121 7.44 24.47 7.33
N GLN A 122 6.22 24.89 7.00
CA GLN A 122 5.24 25.40 7.97
C GLN A 122 4.61 24.31 8.86
N ASN A 123 4.90 23.02 8.62
CA ASN A 123 4.38 21.88 9.40
C ASN A 123 2.85 21.91 9.62
N LYS A 124 2.09 22.42 8.64
CA LYS A 124 0.63 22.48 8.70
C LYS A 124 0.04 21.08 8.46
N ARG A 125 -1.05 20.72 9.15
CA ARG A 125 -1.79 19.50 8.79
C ARG A 125 -2.60 19.75 7.52
N LEU A 126 -2.59 18.76 6.63
CA LEU A 126 -3.48 18.77 5.47
C LEU A 126 -4.94 18.71 5.93
N VAL A 127 -5.84 19.16 5.06
CA VAL A 127 -7.28 19.06 5.29
C VAL A 127 -7.71 17.65 4.94
N GLY A 128 -8.27 16.92 5.91
CA GLY A 128 -8.81 15.59 5.67
C GLY A 128 -10.13 15.61 4.89
N GLY A 129 -10.51 14.45 4.37
CA GLY A 129 -11.83 14.24 3.76
C GLY A 129 -12.96 14.67 4.70
N LYS A 130 -13.97 15.34 4.16
CA LYS A 130 -15.15 15.80 4.91
C LYS A 130 -16.31 14.82 4.68
N ASN A 131 -17.22 14.76 5.65
CA ASN A 131 -18.44 13.93 5.59
C ASN A 131 -18.18 12.43 5.38
N VAL A 132 -17.03 11.94 5.85
CA VAL A 132 -16.75 10.50 5.88
C VAL A 132 -17.70 9.84 6.89
N THR A 133 -18.55 8.95 6.39
CA THR A 133 -19.48 8.19 7.24
C THR A 133 -18.85 6.87 7.59
N TYR A 134 -18.64 6.61 8.87
CA TYR A 134 -18.08 5.35 9.37
C TYR A 134 -19.19 4.37 9.75
N MET A 135 -18.84 3.09 9.85
CA MET A 135 -19.67 2.09 10.52
C MET A 135 -19.81 2.40 12.03
N GLU A 136 -20.56 1.59 12.77
CA GLU A 136 -20.78 1.83 14.20
C GLU A 136 -19.47 1.74 14.99
N LYS A 137 -19.39 2.49 16.11
CA LYS A 137 -18.24 2.47 17.02
C LYS A 137 -18.22 1.21 17.88
N GLN A 138 -17.81 0.12 17.25
CA GLN A 138 -17.62 -1.18 17.86
C GLN A 138 -16.47 -1.92 17.18
N TRP A 139 -15.81 -2.77 17.96
CA TRP A 139 -14.60 -3.48 17.56
C TRP A 139 -14.70 -4.94 17.95
N CYS A 140 -14.06 -5.80 17.17
CA CYS A 140 -13.90 -7.20 17.50
C CYS A 140 -12.56 -7.43 18.19
N VAL A 141 -12.58 -7.93 19.43
CA VAL A 141 -11.36 -8.15 20.21
C VAL A 141 -11.30 -9.59 20.71
N TYR A 142 -10.09 -10.05 21.00
CA TYR A 142 -9.85 -11.38 21.53
C TYR A 142 -10.54 -11.58 22.90
N ASN A 143 -11.18 -12.73 23.05
CA ASN A 143 -11.87 -13.16 24.25
C ASN A 143 -11.00 -14.14 25.06
N LYS A 144 -10.24 -13.60 26.03
CA LYS A 144 -9.42 -14.39 26.96
C LYS A 144 -10.19 -15.42 27.79
N ALA A 145 -11.50 -15.22 27.97
CA ALA A 145 -12.35 -16.11 28.74
C ALA A 145 -12.91 -17.28 27.90
N ALA A 146 -12.59 -17.35 26.61
CA ALA A 146 -13.03 -18.45 25.75
C ALA A 146 -12.41 -19.78 26.22
N SER A 147 -13.18 -20.86 26.11
CA SER A 147 -12.73 -22.20 26.50
C SER A 147 -11.75 -22.81 25.49
N ASN A 148 -11.83 -22.44 24.20
CA ASN A 148 -11.03 -23.05 23.13
C ASN A 148 -9.77 -22.26 22.76
N GLN A 149 -8.90 -21.98 23.73
CA GLN A 149 -7.70 -21.16 23.51
C GLN A 149 -6.63 -21.80 22.60
N LYS A 150 -6.72 -23.10 22.35
CA LYS A 150 -5.76 -23.86 21.54
C LYS A 150 -5.79 -23.43 20.07
N ASP A 151 -6.96 -23.00 19.58
CA ASP A 151 -7.16 -22.66 18.17
C ASP A 151 -6.85 -21.19 17.87
N LEU A 152 -6.46 -20.39 18.87
CA LEU A 152 -6.19 -18.95 18.71
C LEU A 152 -5.22 -18.66 17.56
N ALA A 153 -4.08 -19.36 17.51
CA ALA A 153 -3.08 -19.15 16.46
C ALA A 153 -3.64 -19.44 15.05
N VAL A 154 -4.46 -20.49 14.92
CA VAL A 154 -5.10 -20.88 13.66
C VAL A 154 -6.10 -19.81 13.22
N LYS A 155 -6.92 -19.30 14.14
CA LYS A 155 -7.91 -18.26 13.84
C LYS A 155 -7.27 -16.92 13.50
N VAL A 156 -6.19 -16.55 14.18
CA VAL A 156 -5.42 -15.33 13.85
C VAL A 156 -4.80 -15.45 12.46
N ALA A 157 -4.16 -16.58 12.14
CA ALA A 157 -3.58 -16.82 10.83
C ALA A 157 -4.66 -16.76 9.72
N TRP A 158 -5.82 -17.36 9.95
CA TRP A 158 -6.94 -17.29 9.01
C TRP A 158 -7.45 -15.86 8.80
N ALA A 159 -7.62 -15.07 9.87
CA ALA A 159 -8.03 -13.68 9.76
C ALA A 159 -7.02 -12.87 8.92
N CYS A 160 -5.73 -13.05 9.18
CA CYS A 160 -4.65 -12.37 8.45
C CYS A 160 -4.46 -12.85 7.01
N ASN A 161 -4.91 -14.06 6.66
CA ASN A 161 -4.93 -14.51 5.28
C ASN A 161 -6.10 -13.91 4.48
N ASN A 162 -7.12 -13.36 5.16
CA ASN A 162 -8.31 -12.80 4.54
C ASN A 162 -8.42 -11.27 4.69
N THR A 163 -7.54 -10.64 5.49
CA THR A 163 -7.52 -9.19 5.71
C THR A 163 -6.12 -8.66 5.96
N ASP A 164 -6.00 -7.33 6.03
CA ASP A 164 -4.73 -6.67 6.24
C ASP A 164 -4.22 -6.76 7.70
N CYS A 165 -3.21 -7.59 7.93
CA CYS A 165 -2.48 -7.69 9.20
C CYS A 165 -1.06 -7.09 9.14
N THR A 166 -0.75 -6.30 8.12
CA THR A 166 0.61 -5.75 7.92
C THR A 166 1.08 -4.86 9.08
N THR A 167 0.18 -4.33 9.92
CA THR A 167 0.53 -3.54 11.12
C THR A 167 1.11 -4.38 12.26
N LEU A 168 1.03 -5.71 12.19
CA LEU A 168 1.52 -6.64 13.23
C LEU A 168 2.99 -7.05 13.06
N VAL A 169 3.59 -6.78 11.90
CA VAL A 169 4.94 -7.24 11.58
C VAL A 169 6.00 -6.49 12.41
N PRO A 170 7.23 -7.03 12.55
CA PRO A 170 8.30 -6.35 13.29
C PRO A 170 8.52 -4.90 12.84
N GLY A 171 8.45 -3.96 13.78
CA GLY A 171 8.65 -2.53 13.54
C GLY A 171 7.42 -1.74 13.12
N ALA A 172 6.30 -2.42 12.83
CA ALA A 172 5.03 -1.78 12.50
C ALA A 172 4.28 -1.25 13.74
N SER A 173 3.21 -0.49 13.53
CA SER A 173 2.52 0.28 14.59
C SER A 173 1.88 -0.57 15.70
N CYS A 174 1.53 -1.83 15.43
CA CYS A 174 0.97 -2.78 16.38
C CYS A 174 1.95 -3.90 16.78
N SER A 175 3.24 -3.74 16.45
CA SER A 175 4.26 -4.74 16.74
C SER A 175 4.57 -4.87 18.24
N GLY A 176 4.84 -6.10 18.69
CA GLY A 176 5.36 -6.37 20.04
C GLY A 176 4.38 -6.14 21.21
N MET A 177 3.07 -6.01 20.93
CA MET A 177 2.06 -5.69 21.97
C MET A 177 1.44 -6.92 22.66
N GLY A 178 1.98 -8.11 22.38
CA GLY A 178 1.53 -9.38 22.96
C GLY A 178 0.40 -10.05 22.17
N ILE A 179 0.16 -11.33 22.48
CA ILE A 179 -0.79 -12.18 21.75
C ILE A 179 -2.21 -11.62 21.75
N ASP A 180 -2.61 -10.98 22.86
CA ASP A 180 -3.97 -10.45 23.02
C ASP A 180 -4.24 -9.31 22.03
N MET A 181 -3.27 -8.41 21.88
CA MET A 181 -3.38 -7.29 20.97
C MET A 181 -3.29 -7.78 19.53
N ASN A 182 -2.34 -8.66 19.23
CA ASN A 182 -2.19 -9.23 17.89
C ASN A 182 -3.46 -9.93 17.41
N ALA A 183 -4.07 -10.75 18.26
CA ALA A 183 -5.33 -11.42 17.95
C ALA A 183 -6.47 -10.43 17.77
N SER A 184 -6.56 -9.42 18.65
CA SER A 184 -7.59 -8.38 18.55
C SER A 184 -7.47 -7.57 17.26
N VAL A 185 -6.26 -7.20 16.83
CA VAL A 185 -6.04 -6.50 15.55
C VAL A 185 -6.53 -7.35 14.39
N ALA A 186 -6.09 -8.61 14.32
CA ALA A 186 -6.48 -9.52 13.24
C ALA A 186 -8.00 -9.72 13.17
N PHE A 187 -8.65 -9.96 14.31
CA PHE A 187 -10.09 -10.13 14.38
C PHE A 187 -10.85 -8.86 14.03
N ASN A 188 -10.37 -7.69 14.48
CA ASN A 188 -11.00 -6.42 14.14
C ASN A 188 -10.91 -6.13 12.65
N MET A 189 -9.75 -6.34 12.02
CA MET A 189 -9.59 -6.08 10.58
C MET A 189 -10.58 -6.92 9.75
N TYR A 190 -10.69 -8.21 10.06
CA TYR A 190 -11.70 -9.08 9.47
C TYR A 190 -13.14 -8.60 9.72
N TYR A 191 -13.48 -8.32 10.98
CA TYR A 191 -14.81 -7.88 11.38
C TYR A 191 -15.27 -6.60 10.68
N GLN A 192 -14.37 -5.61 10.53
CA GLN A 192 -14.70 -4.35 9.88
C GLN A 192 -14.87 -4.51 8.37
N MET A 193 -14.03 -5.33 7.71
CA MET A 193 -14.18 -5.65 6.29
C MET A 193 -15.45 -6.47 6.01
N ALA A 194 -15.90 -7.27 6.96
CA ALA A 194 -17.10 -8.08 6.89
C ALA A 194 -18.37 -7.34 7.38
N ASN A 195 -18.42 -6.01 7.21
CA ASN A 195 -19.57 -5.15 7.55
C ASN A 195 -20.10 -5.30 8.98
N GLN A 196 -19.20 -5.55 9.94
CA GLN A 196 -19.54 -5.63 11.36
C GLN A 196 -20.61 -6.69 11.73
N THR A 197 -20.78 -7.74 10.91
CA THR A 197 -21.76 -8.79 11.21
C THR A 197 -21.37 -9.56 12.48
N LYS A 198 -22.36 -10.00 13.26
CA LYS A 198 -22.10 -10.76 14.50
C LYS A 198 -21.27 -12.03 14.24
N ALA A 199 -21.54 -12.74 13.15
CA ALA A 199 -20.80 -13.94 12.76
C ALA A 199 -19.32 -13.66 12.45
N ALA A 200 -19.00 -12.48 11.91
CA ALA A 200 -17.62 -12.09 11.62
C ALA A 200 -16.78 -11.79 12.87
N CYS A 201 -17.39 -11.72 14.06
CA CYS A 201 -16.70 -11.59 15.34
C CYS A 201 -16.94 -12.78 16.28
N ASP A 202 -17.20 -13.96 15.71
CA ASP A 202 -17.37 -15.16 16.53
C ASP A 202 -16.03 -15.86 16.76
N PHE A 203 -15.33 -16.23 15.68
CA PHE A 203 -14.09 -17.00 15.72
C PHE A 203 -14.17 -18.22 16.66
N GLU A 204 -15.32 -18.93 16.66
CA GLU A 204 -15.60 -20.05 17.57
C GLU A 204 -15.53 -19.66 19.06
N GLY A 205 -16.05 -18.46 19.37
CA GLY A 205 -16.08 -17.88 20.71
C GLY A 205 -14.76 -17.22 21.15
N LEU A 206 -13.71 -17.27 20.32
CA LEU A 206 -12.41 -16.63 20.61
C LEU A 206 -12.43 -15.12 20.47
N ALA A 207 -13.49 -14.53 19.93
CA ALA A 207 -13.63 -13.09 19.85
C ALA A 207 -14.92 -12.61 20.51
N LYS A 208 -14.97 -11.30 20.78
CA LYS A 208 -16.16 -10.62 21.28
C LYS A 208 -16.19 -9.17 20.80
N ILE A 209 -17.41 -8.66 20.62
CA ILE A 209 -17.63 -7.27 20.25
C ILE A 209 -17.53 -6.39 21.50
N VAL A 210 -16.79 -5.28 21.40
CA VAL A 210 -16.69 -4.24 22.43
C VAL A 210 -17.03 -2.88 21.86
N LYS A 211 -17.56 -1.99 22.71
CA LYS A 211 -17.87 -0.59 22.37
C LYS A 211 -16.80 0.41 22.83
N ARG A 212 -15.83 -0.06 23.61
CA ARG A 212 -14.70 0.76 24.05
C ARG A 212 -13.56 0.58 23.05
N ASP A 213 -13.03 1.68 22.55
CA ASP A 213 -11.90 1.69 21.63
C ASP A 213 -10.70 0.95 22.25
N PRO A 214 -10.25 -0.16 21.64
CA PRO A 214 -9.11 -0.95 22.14
C PRO A 214 -7.74 -0.40 21.67
N SER A 215 -7.71 0.66 20.86
CA SER A 215 -6.48 1.28 20.38
C SER A 215 -5.55 1.67 21.53
N ASN A 216 -4.24 1.45 21.35
CA ASN A 216 -3.24 1.73 22.36
C ASN A 216 -1.96 2.26 21.71
N GLY A 217 -1.50 3.45 22.14
CA GLY A 217 -0.30 4.09 21.62
C GLY A 217 -0.37 4.33 20.11
N THR A 218 0.55 3.70 19.38
CA THR A 218 0.65 3.73 17.92
C THR A 218 -0.32 2.76 17.24
N CYS A 219 -0.76 1.71 17.93
CA CYS A 219 -1.65 0.71 17.37
C CYS A 219 -3.10 1.21 17.37
N ARG A 220 -3.65 1.43 16.18
CA ARG A 220 -5.00 1.94 15.97
C ARG A 220 -5.89 0.84 15.44
N PHE A 221 -7.09 0.75 16.01
CA PHE A 221 -8.12 -0.18 15.56
C PHE A 221 -9.10 0.59 14.66
N PRO A 222 -9.04 0.41 13.34
CA PRO A 222 -9.88 1.16 12.44
C PRO A 222 -11.35 0.76 12.59
N ILE A 223 -12.22 1.70 12.24
CA ILE A 223 -13.62 1.46 11.90
C ILE A 223 -13.73 1.73 10.40
N MET A 224 -14.27 0.80 9.63
CA MET A 224 -14.38 0.95 8.19
C MET A 224 -15.40 2.02 7.80
N ILE A 225 -15.23 2.60 6.61
CA ILE A 225 -16.17 3.54 6.02
C ILE A 225 -17.45 2.78 5.69
N LYS A 226 -18.60 3.39 5.96
CA LYS A 226 -19.90 2.84 5.56
C LYS A 226 -20.00 2.92 4.03
N THR A 227 -20.01 1.76 3.37
CA THR A 227 -20.28 1.70 1.93
C THR A 227 -21.68 2.22 1.67
N ILE A 228 -21.81 3.16 0.73
CA ILE A 228 -23.12 3.57 0.23
C ILE A 228 -23.63 2.40 -0.59
N GLN A 229 -24.47 1.55 0.01
CA GLN A 229 -25.26 0.62 -0.78
C GLN A 229 -26.24 1.47 -1.60
N THR A 230 -25.89 1.75 -2.86
CA THR A 230 -26.90 2.11 -3.85
C THR A 230 -27.87 0.94 -3.90
N THR A 231 -29.06 1.15 -3.35
CA THR A 231 -30.18 0.21 -3.49
C THR A 231 -30.53 0.15 -4.97
N SER A 232 -29.88 -0.75 -5.71
CA SER A 232 -30.41 -1.22 -6.98
C SER A 232 -31.65 -2.04 -6.64
N ASN A 233 -32.82 -1.40 -6.67
CA ASN A 233 -34.10 -2.09 -6.79
C ASN A 233 -34.09 -2.81 -8.15
N SER A 234 -33.53 -4.01 -8.18
CA SER A 234 -33.65 -4.94 -9.29
C SER A 234 -34.26 -6.22 -8.77
N SER A 235 -35.59 -6.19 -8.67
CA SER A 235 -36.44 -7.36 -8.80
C SER A 235 -36.15 -8.03 -10.14
N ALA A 236 -35.27 -9.03 -10.15
CA ALA A 236 -35.05 -9.90 -11.29
C ALA A 236 -34.96 -11.34 -10.80
N SER A 237 -36.01 -12.09 -11.08
CA SER A 237 -36.19 -13.50 -10.79
C SER A 237 -35.06 -14.35 -11.39
N ALA A 238 -34.45 -15.20 -10.58
CA ALA A 238 -33.46 -16.16 -11.03
C ALA A 238 -34.13 -17.27 -11.89
N PRO A 239 -33.59 -17.63 -13.08
CA PRO A 239 -33.99 -18.84 -13.77
C PRO A 239 -33.29 -20.05 -13.15
N LYS A 240 -34.09 -21.08 -12.82
CA LYS A 240 -33.62 -22.41 -12.42
C LYS A 240 -32.94 -23.08 -13.61
N SER A 241 -31.76 -23.67 -13.40
CA SER A 241 -31.31 -24.78 -14.23
C SER A 241 -30.49 -25.77 -13.42
N SER A 242 -31.01 -26.99 -13.36
CA SER A 242 -30.43 -28.20 -12.81
C SER A 242 -29.48 -28.86 -13.82
N ARG A 243 -28.25 -29.20 -13.41
CA ARG A 243 -27.68 -30.52 -13.75
C ARG A 243 -26.46 -30.85 -12.89
N ALA A 244 -26.51 -32.02 -12.28
CA ALA A 244 -25.39 -32.68 -11.63
C ALA A 244 -24.52 -33.40 -12.68
N SER A 245 -23.21 -33.43 -12.45
CA SER A 245 -22.35 -34.54 -12.86
C SER A 245 -21.00 -34.51 -12.12
N THR A 246 -20.79 -35.57 -11.36
CA THR A 246 -19.58 -36.06 -10.70
C THR A 246 -18.51 -36.50 -11.70
N PHE A 247 -17.22 -36.26 -11.41
CA PHE A 247 -16.06 -37.18 -11.51
C PHE A 247 -14.76 -36.35 -11.34
N SER A 248 -14.00 -36.54 -10.26
CA SER A 248 -12.94 -37.55 -10.01
C SER A 248 -11.56 -37.18 -10.57
N SER A 249 -10.60 -37.29 -9.66
CA SER A 249 -9.16 -37.07 -9.76
C SER A 249 -8.44 -38.02 -10.71
N SER A 250 -7.38 -37.53 -11.36
CA SER A 250 -6.13 -38.29 -11.53
C SER A 250 -4.95 -37.40 -11.94
N THR A 251 -3.82 -37.74 -11.32
CA THR A 251 -2.45 -37.27 -11.48
C THR A 251 -1.80 -37.80 -12.76
N SER A 252 -0.95 -37.01 -13.42
CA SER A 252 0.26 -37.51 -14.10
C SER A 252 1.24 -36.39 -14.44
N HIS A 253 2.50 -36.63 -14.12
CA HIS A 253 3.68 -35.82 -14.38
C HIS A 253 4.12 -35.80 -15.86
N SER A 254 4.97 -34.81 -16.15
CA SER A 254 6.11 -34.80 -17.07
C SER A 254 5.96 -34.08 -18.44
N PRO A 255 7.07 -33.63 -19.05
CA PRO A 255 7.36 -32.20 -19.23
C PRO A 255 7.43 -31.80 -20.71
N PHE A 256 7.20 -30.53 -21.05
CA PHE A 256 7.44 -30.06 -22.42
C PHE A 256 8.14 -28.71 -22.50
N GLN A 257 8.93 -28.65 -23.55
CA GLN A 257 10.03 -27.76 -23.84
C GLN A 257 9.60 -26.36 -24.30
N THR A 258 10.60 -25.49 -24.19
CA THR A 258 10.68 -24.12 -24.69
C THR A 258 10.53 -24.02 -26.21
N HIS A 259 9.67 -23.11 -26.69
CA HIS A 259 9.84 -22.48 -28.01
C HIS A 259 9.37 -21.02 -27.98
N SER A 260 10.30 -20.11 -28.30
CA SER A 260 10.04 -18.70 -28.63
C SER A 260 9.62 -18.55 -30.09
N PRO A 261 8.78 -17.56 -30.44
CA PRO A 261 8.71 -17.04 -31.81
C PRO A 261 9.20 -15.59 -31.90
N SER A 262 10.01 -15.33 -32.94
CA SER A 262 10.43 -13.99 -33.40
C SER A 262 9.33 -13.32 -34.26
N PRO A 263 9.37 -11.98 -34.44
CA PRO A 263 8.21 -11.19 -34.87
C PRO A 263 8.14 -10.95 -36.38
N SER A 264 6.92 -10.73 -36.88
CA SER A 264 6.65 -10.21 -38.22
C SER A 264 6.21 -8.74 -38.16
N SER A 265 6.61 -7.98 -39.16
CA SER A 265 6.49 -6.52 -39.28
C SER A 265 5.30 -6.12 -40.15
N SER A 266 4.58 -5.06 -39.77
CA SER A 266 3.95 -4.10 -40.70
C SER A 266 3.52 -2.81 -39.96
N PRO A 267 3.42 -1.67 -40.65
CA PRO A 267 3.53 -0.34 -40.05
C PRO A 267 2.17 0.34 -39.89
N PHE A 268 1.92 0.96 -38.74
CA PHE A 268 0.83 1.93 -38.59
C PHE A 268 1.23 3.09 -37.68
N HIS A 269 0.70 4.26 -38.05
CA HIS A 269 0.98 5.61 -37.60
C HIS A 269 1.04 5.83 -36.08
N SER A 270 1.91 6.78 -35.70
CA SER A 270 2.07 7.36 -34.36
C SER A 270 0.76 7.89 -33.75
N PRO A 271 0.57 7.61 -32.46
CA PRO A 271 0.24 8.62 -31.46
C PRO A 271 1.47 8.87 -30.57
N LEU A 272 1.50 10.00 -29.84
CA LEU A 272 2.56 10.33 -28.89
C LEU A 272 2.88 9.12 -27.99
N LEU A 273 4.08 8.55 -28.18
CA LEU A 273 4.64 7.56 -27.30
C LEU A 273 5.03 8.26 -25.99
N ILE A 274 4.13 8.22 -25.01
CA ILE A 274 4.54 8.23 -23.62
C ILE A 274 5.33 6.92 -23.45
N PHE A 275 6.64 6.99 -23.62
CA PHE A 275 7.54 5.93 -23.23
C PHE A 275 7.48 5.84 -21.70
N GLN A 276 6.52 5.08 -21.18
CA GLN A 276 6.72 4.39 -19.90
C GLN A 276 7.81 3.35 -20.17
N ILE A 277 9.06 3.79 -20.15
CA ILE A 277 10.16 2.88 -19.89
C ILE A 277 9.93 2.46 -18.44
N PHE A 278 9.29 1.31 -18.25
CA PHE A 278 9.57 0.46 -17.11
C PHE A 278 11.06 0.14 -17.22
N VAL A 279 11.91 1.07 -16.76
CA VAL A 279 13.28 0.74 -16.39
C VAL A 279 13.05 -0.24 -15.26
N GLY A 280 13.16 -1.53 -15.60
CA GLY A 280 12.77 -2.62 -14.73
C GLY A 280 13.27 -2.33 -13.33
N ILE A 281 12.31 -2.23 -12.40
CA ILE A 281 12.47 -2.46 -10.96
C ILE A 281 13.91 -2.24 -10.49
N PHE A 282 14.37 -0.99 -10.60
CA PHE A 282 15.29 -0.45 -9.61
C PHE A 282 14.43 0.38 -8.65
N THR A 283 13.42 -0.25 -8.05
CA THR A 283 13.20 -0.01 -6.63
C THR A 283 14.49 -0.45 -5.94
N ILE A 284 15.47 0.44 -5.90
CA ILE A 284 16.56 0.31 -4.95
C ILE A 284 15.91 0.56 -3.59
N TRP A 285 15.42 -0.51 -2.99
CA TRP A 285 15.03 -0.55 -1.60
C TRP A 285 16.31 -0.34 -0.78
N PHE A 286 16.60 0.90 -0.42
CA PHE A 286 17.44 1.15 0.75
C PHE A 286 16.54 1.06 1.98
N VAL A 287 16.36 -0.17 2.45
CA VAL A 287 16.10 -0.47 3.87
C VAL A 287 17.42 -0.33 4.61
#